data_AF-A0A395JEL3-F1
#
_entry.id   AF-A0A395JEL3-F1
#
_cell.length_a   1.000
_cell.length_b   1.000
_cell.length_c   1.000
_cell.angle_alpha   90.00
_cell.angle_beta   90.00
_cell.angle_gamma   90.00
#
_symmetry.space_group_name_H-M   'P 1'
#
loop_
_entity.id
_entity.type
_entity.pdbx_description
1 polymer ?
#
loop_
_entity_poly.entity_id
_entity_poly.type
_entity_poly.pdbx_seq_one_letter_code
_entity_poly.pdbx_strand_id
1 'polypeptide(L)'
;MISKLLILALALFVLAGCSSPDCSESSEKASLVRALSQERFSDLFLYSKGLDLEQPVQHHYDPEKNPLPSEISDLPVKLVRVNEKQVLYRLDGCFDHHLDLVVLKDDKDSPRIELRSEEVPRIIEVLWQKEN
;
A
#
# COMPACT_ATOMS: atom_id res chain seq x y z
N MET A 1 26.91 -40.62 15.08
CA MET A 1 26.46 -39.49 15.94
C MET A 1 26.11 -38.21 15.15
N ILE A 2 26.66 -37.98 13.95
CA ILE A 2 26.43 -36.78 13.13
C ILE A 2 24.98 -36.67 12.58
N SER A 3 24.34 -37.80 12.27
CA SER A 3 22.97 -37.84 11.72
C SER A 3 21.90 -37.27 12.67
N LYS A 4 22.05 -37.42 14.00
CA LYS A 4 21.08 -36.90 14.98
C LYS A 4 21.17 -35.38 15.13
N LEU A 5 22.36 -34.81 14.99
CA LEU A 5 22.59 -33.36 15.00
C LEU A 5 22.01 -32.69 13.76
N LEU A 6 22.07 -33.34 12.60
CA LEU A 6 21.52 -32.79 11.36
C LEU A 6 19.99 -32.72 11.39
N ILE A 7 19.34 -33.76 11.93
CA ILE A 7 17.88 -33.81 12.08
C ILE A 7 17.41 -32.76 13.09
N LEU A 8 18.15 -32.56 14.18
CA LEU A 8 17.82 -31.55 15.19
C LEU A 8 17.98 -30.12 14.65
N ALA A 9 19.03 -29.87 13.85
CA ALA A 9 19.25 -28.57 13.21
C ALA A 9 18.16 -28.28 12.17
N LEU A 10 17.75 -29.27 11.37
CA LEU A 10 16.66 -29.11 10.39
C LEU A 10 15.31 -28.88 11.08
N ALA A 11 15.03 -29.57 12.19
CA ALA A 11 13.83 -29.36 12.98
C ALA A 11 13.79 -27.97 13.64
N LEU A 12 14.94 -27.48 14.12
CA LEU A 12 15.06 -26.11 14.64
C LEU A 12 14.88 -25.06 13.54
N PHE A 13 15.30 -25.34 12.31
CA PHE A 13 15.13 -24.44 11.16
C PHE A 13 13.67 -24.35 10.69
N VAL A 14 12.90 -25.44 10.80
CA VAL A 14 11.45 -25.45 10.49
C VAL A 14 10.62 -24.79 11.59
N LEU A 15 11.09 -24.83 12.85
CA LEU A 15 10.44 -24.19 14.00
C LEU A 15 10.84 -22.72 14.19
N ALA A 16 11.99 -22.29 13.67
CA ALA A 16 12.34 -20.90 13.49
C ALA A 16 11.49 -20.35 12.34
N GLY A 17 10.21 -20.20 12.61
CA GLY A 17 9.17 -19.81 11.68
C GLY A 17 9.65 -18.69 10.77
N CYS A 18 9.42 -18.90 9.47
CA CYS A 18 9.42 -17.84 8.48
C CYS A 18 8.65 -16.67 9.08
N SER A 19 9.39 -15.64 9.46
CA SER A 19 8.83 -14.37 9.91
C SER A 19 8.25 -13.77 8.65
N SER A 20 7.00 -14.13 8.34
CA SER A 20 6.24 -13.45 7.31
C SER A 20 6.33 -11.96 7.63
N PRO A 21 6.79 -11.10 6.72
CA PRO A 21 6.74 -9.66 6.96
C PRO A 21 5.30 -9.31 7.34
N ASP A 22 5.15 -8.72 8.52
CA ASP A 22 3.87 -8.46 9.15
C ASP A 22 3.11 -7.44 8.28
N CYS A 23 2.27 -7.96 7.39
CA CYS A 23 1.46 -7.18 6.45
C CYS A 23 0.15 -6.71 7.11
N SER A 24 0.10 -6.68 8.45
CA SER A 24 -1.08 -6.33 9.22
C SER A 24 -1.30 -4.81 9.30
N GLU A 25 -2.51 -4.42 9.71
CA GLU A 25 -2.91 -3.03 9.95
C GLU A 25 -2.10 -2.30 11.04
N SER A 26 -1.40 -3.08 11.88
CA SER A 26 -0.43 -2.61 12.88
C SER A 26 0.97 -2.41 12.32
N SER A 27 1.17 -2.65 11.02
CA SER A 27 2.46 -2.38 10.39
C SER A 27 2.84 -0.90 10.52
N GLU A 28 4.14 -0.67 10.67
CA GLU A 28 4.74 0.68 10.70
C GLU A 28 4.24 1.55 9.54
N LYS A 29 4.03 0.92 8.38
CA LYS A 29 3.57 1.56 7.14
C LYS A 29 2.16 2.12 7.23
N ALA A 30 1.23 1.39 7.85
CA ALA A 30 -0.12 1.90 8.08
C ALA A 30 -0.09 3.13 8.99
N SER A 31 0.79 3.12 10.02
CA SER A 31 0.96 4.26 10.91
C SER A 31 1.54 5.49 10.20
N LEU A 32 2.50 5.30 9.29
CA LEU A 32 3.05 6.40 8.47
C LEU A 32 1.97 7.06 7.61
N VAL A 33 1.07 6.28 7.01
CA VAL A 33 -0.04 6.83 6.21
C VAL A 33 -1.03 7.59 7.09
N ARG A 34 -1.41 7.03 8.24
CA ARG A 34 -2.34 7.69 9.17
C ARG A 34 -1.77 9.00 9.74
N ALA A 35 -0.44 9.13 9.77
CA ALA A 35 0.25 10.33 10.22
C ALA A 35 0.29 11.46 9.17
N LEU A 36 -0.15 11.20 7.92
CA LEU A 36 -0.23 12.22 6.90
C LEU A 36 -1.25 13.31 7.28
N SER A 37 -0.94 14.56 6.93
CA SER A 37 -1.85 15.67 7.17
C SER A 37 -3.03 15.66 6.18
N GLN A 38 -4.13 16.28 6.58
CA GLN A 38 -5.30 16.49 5.71
C GLN A 38 -4.95 17.29 4.46
N GLU A 39 -4.00 18.22 4.55
CA GLU A 39 -3.45 18.96 3.40
C GLU A 39 -2.75 18.03 2.40
N ARG A 40 -1.84 17.17 2.88
CA ARG A 40 -1.16 16.18 2.03
C ARG A 40 -2.15 15.24 1.34
N PHE A 41 -3.22 14.83 2.03
CA PHE A 41 -4.28 14.04 1.40
C PHE A 41 -5.03 14.81 0.32
N SER A 42 -5.38 16.07 0.57
CA SER A 42 -6.04 16.94 -0.42
C SER A 42 -5.17 17.13 -1.67
N ASP A 43 -3.87 17.39 -1.49
CA ASP A 43 -2.95 17.61 -2.60
C ASP A 43 -2.69 16.32 -3.39
N LEU A 44 -2.55 15.18 -2.70
CA LEU A 44 -2.46 13.87 -3.33
C LEU A 44 -3.71 13.56 -4.17
N PHE A 45 -4.89 13.93 -3.69
CA PHE A 45 -6.13 13.80 -4.44
C PHE A 45 -6.11 14.63 -5.72
N LEU A 46 -5.73 15.91 -5.64
CA LEU A 46 -5.64 16.81 -6.79
C LEU A 46 -4.65 16.30 -7.83
N TYR A 47 -3.46 15.85 -7.39
CA TYR A 47 -2.46 15.23 -8.25
C TYR A 47 -3.02 14.00 -8.97
N SER A 48 -3.62 13.07 -8.20
CA SER A 48 -4.16 11.81 -8.71
C SER A 48 -5.29 12.01 -9.70
N LYS A 49 -6.09 13.07 -9.55
CA LYS A 49 -7.16 13.43 -10.49
C LYS A 49 -6.61 13.87 -11.86
N GLY A 50 -5.42 14.47 -11.88
CA GLY A 50 -4.72 14.85 -13.12
C GLY A 50 -4.11 13.65 -13.87
N LEU A 51 -3.98 12.50 -13.23
CA LEU A 51 -3.51 11.26 -13.84
C LEU A 51 -4.66 10.58 -14.59
N ASP A 52 -5.05 11.13 -15.74
CA ASP A 52 -6.03 10.48 -16.61
C ASP A 52 -5.30 9.69 -17.69
N LEU A 53 -5.55 8.37 -17.74
CA LEU A 53 -4.94 7.48 -18.71
C LEU A 53 -6.06 6.82 -19.50
N GLU A 54 -5.98 6.91 -20.84
CA GLU A 54 -6.92 6.26 -21.75
C GLU A 54 -6.94 4.72 -21.59
N GLN A 55 -5.92 4.15 -20.95
CA GLN A 55 -5.83 2.73 -20.65
C GLN A 55 -5.29 2.52 -19.23
N PRO A 56 -5.80 1.52 -18.47
CA PRO A 56 -5.25 1.18 -17.17
C PRO A 56 -3.77 0.82 -17.26
N VAL A 57 -2.93 1.47 -16.46
CA VAL A 57 -1.48 1.18 -16.40
C VAL A 57 -1.13 0.70 -15.00
N GLN A 58 -0.41 -0.42 -14.96
CA GLN A 58 0.28 -0.91 -13.77
C GLN A 58 1.79 -0.84 -14.06
N HIS A 59 2.53 -0.15 -13.21
CA HIS A 59 3.98 -0.17 -13.26
C HIS A 59 4.57 -0.34 -11.87
N HIS A 60 5.68 -1.07 -11.79
CA HIS A 60 6.52 -1.04 -10.60
C HIS A 60 7.05 0.39 -10.44
N TYR A 61 7.00 0.89 -9.19
CA TYR A 61 7.51 2.21 -8.92
C TYR A 61 9.01 2.25 -9.21
N ASP A 62 9.42 3.16 -10.08
CA ASP A 62 10.80 3.46 -10.40
C ASP A 62 10.99 4.96 -10.13
N PRO A 63 11.71 5.34 -9.06
CA PRO A 63 11.85 6.74 -8.65
C PRO A 63 12.56 7.59 -9.70
N GLU A 64 13.37 6.98 -10.58
CA GLU A 64 14.09 7.72 -11.62
C GLU A 64 13.22 7.98 -12.86
N LYS A 65 12.27 7.09 -13.15
CA LYS A 65 11.41 7.19 -14.35
C LYS A 65 10.05 7.81 -14.07
N ASN A 66 9.48 7.53 -12.90
CA ASN A 66 8.12 7.92 -12.54
C ASN A 66 8.09 8.33 -11.07
N PRO A 67 8.67 9.49 -10.69
CA PRO A 67 8.78 9.90 -9.30
C PRO A 67 7.40 10.01 -8.64
N LEU A 68 7.33 9.66 -7.36
CA LEU A 68 6.12 9.87 -6.56
C LEU A 68 5.86 11.37 -6.40
N PRO A 69 4.57 11.76 -6.27
CA PRO A 69 4.25 13.13 -5.90
C PRO A 69 4.75 13.39 -4.47
N SER A 70 5.10 14.65 -4.19
CA SER A 70 5.87 15.02 -2.99
C SER A 70 5.16 14.63 -1.69
N GLU A 71 3.82 14.59 -1.75
CA GLU A 71 2.87 14.35 -0.67
C GLU A 71 2.90 12.91 -0.16
N ILE A 72 3.55 11.98 -0.87
CA ILE A 72 3.76 10.58 -0.43
C ILE A 72 5.18 10.09 -0.74
N SER A 73 6.10 10.99 -1.07
CA SER A 73 7.47 10.64 -1.47
C SER A 73 8.30 9.99 -0.36
N ASP A 74 7.90 10.19 0.90
CA ASP A 74 8.43 9.58 2.12
C ASP A 74 7.81 8.19 2.41
N LEU A 75 6.75 7.79 1.71
CA LEU A 75 6.13 6.49 1.88
C LEU A 75 6.88 5.40 1.08
N PRO A 76 6.96 4.17 1.60
CA PRO A 76 7.68 3.07 0.95
C PRO A 76 6.90 2.42 -0.20
N VAL A 77 6.41 3.21 -1.17
CA VAL A 77 5.58 2.71 -2.28
C VAL A 77 6.39 1.74 -3.18
N LYS A 78 5.76 0.62 -3.53
CA LYS A 78 6.32 -0.45 -4.38
C LYS A 78 5.69 -0.53 -5.76
N LEU A 79 4.41 -0.16 -5.87
CA LEU A 79 3.62 -0.28 -7.09
C LEU A 79 2.65 0.89 -7.18
N VAL A 80 2.50 1.43 -8.38
CA VAL A 80 1.44 2.39 -8.69
C VAL A 80 0.55 1.78 -9.77
N ARG A 81 -0.76 1.80 -9.53
CA ARG A 81 -1.79 1.42 -10.51
C ARG A 81 -2.70 2.60 -10.74
N VAL A 82 -2.89 2.96 -11.99
CA VAL A 82 -3.77 4.04 -12.41
C VAL A 82 -4.84 3.46 -13.32
N ASN A 83 -6.10 3.77 -13.03
CA ASN A 83 -7.21 3.55 -13.95
C ASN A 83 -8.16 4.75 -13.92
N GLU A 84 -9.25 4.68 -14.68
CA GLU A 84 -10.25 5.74 -14.81
C GLU A 84 -10.90 6.12 -13.47
N LYS A 85 -11.02 5.15 -12.55
CA LYS A 85 -11.78 5.31 -11.30
C LYS A 85 -10.92 5.63 -10.09
N GLN A 86 -9.65 5.23 -10.10
CA GLN A 86 -8.79 5.32 -8.93
C GLN A 86 -7.30 5.33 -9.27
N VAL A 87 -6.51 5.86 -8.33
CA VAL A 87 -5.07 5.61 -8.24
C VAL A 87 -4.81 4.78 -6.99
N LEU A 88 -3.97 3.77 -7.11
CA LEU A 88 -3.59 2.87 -6.02
C LEU A 88 -2.07 2.87 -5.86
N TYR A 89 -1.63 3.14 -4.65
CA TYR A 89 -0.24 3.13 -4.22
C TYR A 89 -0.03 1.99 -3.23
N ARG A 90 0.69 0.94 -3.65
CA ARG A 90 0.99 -0.20 -2.77
C ARG A 90 2.19 0.11 -1.89
N LEU A 91 2.00 0.05 -0.58
CA LEU A 91 3.03 0.38 0.43
C LEU A 91 3.80 -0.86 0.88
N ASP A 92 3.11 -1.98 0.94
CA ASP A 92 3.70 -3.26 1.29
C ASP A 92 2.92 -4.44 0.76
N GLY A 93 3.57 -5.59 0.80
CA GLY A 93 2.90 -6.87 0.77
C GLY A 93 3.08 -7.67 -0.50
N CYS A 94 2.73 -8.95 -0.38
CA CYS A 94 2.76 -9.94 -1.46
C CYS A 94 1.34 -10.08 -2.07
N PHE A 95 1.25 -10.71 -3.25
CA PHE A 95 0.04 -10.95 -4.05
C PHE A 95 -1.32 -10.64 -3.39
N ASP A 96 -1.67 -11.36 -2.33
CA ASP A 96 -2.94 -11.37 -1.61
C ASP A 96 -2.91 -10.70 -0.21
N HIS A 97 -1.73 -10.37 0.31
CA HIS A 97 -1.55 -9.73 1.61
C HIS A 97 -0.80 -8.42 1.43
N HIS A 98 -1.54 -7.33 1.23
CA HIS A 98 -0.95 -6.02 0.95
C HIS A 98 -1.77 -4.87 1.49
N LEU A 99 -1.05 -3.77 1.69
CA LEU A 99 -1.55 -2.50 2.16
C LEU A 99 -1.49 -1.48 1.02
N ASP A 100 -2.67 -1.04 0.59
CA ASP A 100 -2.83 -0.13 -0.54
C ASP A 100 -3.45 1.20 -0.06
N LEU A 101 -2.81 2.32 -0.40
CA LEU A 101 -3.40 3.66 -0.32
C LEU A 101 -4.14 3.95 -1.62
N VAL A 102 -5.45 4.15 -1.55
CA VAL A 102 -6.34 4.26 -2.71
C VAL A 102 -6.99 5.63 -2.76
N VAL A 103 -6.77 6.33 -3.87
CA VAL A 103 -7.42 7.60 -4.20
C VAL A 103 -8.57 7.33 -5.16
N LEU A 104 -9.80 7.54 -4.73
CA LEU A 104 -10.99 7.36 -5.56
C LEU A 104 -11.31 8.64 -6.33
N LYS A 105 -11.24 8.59 -7.67
CA LYS A 105 -11.47 9.73 -8.58
C LYS A 105 -12.94 9.90 -8.99
N ASP A 106 -13.66 8.79 -9.07
CA ASP A 106 -15.01 8.71 -9.67
C ASP A 106 -16.12 9.25 -8.75
N ASP A 107 -15.82 9.46 -7.47
CA ASP A 107 -16.79 9.99 -6.51
C ASP A 107 -16.82 11.53 -6.57
N LYS A 108 -17.55 12.06 -7.56
CA LYS A 108 -17.69 13.51 -7.78
C LYS A 108 -18.30 14.25 -6.58
N ASP A 109 -19.13 13.55 -5.80
CA ASP A 109 -19.88 14.13 -4.69
C ASP A 109 -19.22 13.87 -3.33
N SER A 110 -18.24 12.95 -3.27
CA SER A 110 -17.54 12.58 -2.05
C SER A 110 -16.13 12.03 -2.35
N PRO A 111 -15.21 12.87 -2.84
CA PRO A 111 -13.84 12.43 -3.09
C PRO A 111 -13.21 11.98 -1.77
N ARG A 112 -12.62 10.79 -1.77
CA ARG A 112 -12.04 10.18 -0.58
C ARG A 112 -10.77 9.39 -0.88
N ILE A 113 -9.96 9.26 0.16
CA ILE A 113 -8.76 8.45 0.17
C ILE A 113 -8.93 7.37 1.23
N GLU A 114 -8.64 6.13 0.84
CA GLU A 114 -8.82 4.94 1.65
C GLU A 114 -7.48 4.24 1.89
N LEU A 115 -7.32 3.66 3.07
CA LEU A 115 -6.33 2.63 3.33
C LEU A 115 -7.03 1.28 3.26
N ARG A 116 -6.55 0.39 2.38
CA ARG A 116 -7.11 -0.94 2.20
C ARG A 116 -6.11 -2.00 2.60
N SER A 117 -6.53 -2.87 3.52
CA SER A 117 -5.86 -4.15 3.76
C SER A 117 -6.60 -5.23 2.98
N GLU A 118 -5.90 -5.90 2.07
CA GLU A 118 -6.45 -7.00 1.27
C GLU A 118 -6.28 -8.37 1.96
N GLU A 119 -5.71 -8.39 3.18
CA GLU A 119 -5.78 -9.54 4.10
C GLU A 119 -7.25 -9.87 4.43
N VAL A 120 -7.57 -11.15 4.69
CA VAL A 120 -8.93 -11.57 5.03
C VAL A 120 -9.11 -11.58 6.55
N PRO A 121 -10.11 -10.86 7.12
CA PRO A 121 -11.13 -10.07 6.43
C PRO A 121 -10.57 -8.75 5.88
N ARG A 122 -11.05 -8.35 4.69
CA ARG A 122 -10.65 -7.09 4.07
C ARG A 122 -11.12 -5.91 4.90
N ILE A 123 -10.23 -4.96 5.14
CA ILE A 123 -10.55 -3.76 5.92
C ILE A 123 -10.31 -2.53 5.05
N ILE A 124 -11.27 -1.60 5.11
CA ILE A 124 -11.25 -0.33 4.41
C ILE A 124 -11.40 0.77 5.46
N GLU A 125 -10.38 1.61 5.57
CA GLU A 125 -10.36 2.78 6.45
C GLU A 125 -10.40 4.04 5.59
N VAL A 126 -11.37 4.93 5.83
CA VAL A 126 -11.43 6.24 5.14
C VAL A 126 -10.53 7.21 5.89
N LEU A 127 -9.44 7.64 5.24
CA LEU A 127 -8.43 8.52 5.84
C LEU A 127 -8.71 10.00 5.60
N TRP A 128 -9.35 10.30 4.48
CA TRP A 128 -9.69 11.65 4.07
C TRP A 128 -10.94 11.60 3.21
N GLN A 129 -11.83 12.56 3.42
CA GLN A 129 -13.02 12.77 2.62
C GLN A 129 -13.25 14.29 2.55
N LYS A 130 -13.50 14.81 1.36
CA LYS A 130 -13.85 16.23 1.25
C LYS A 130 -15.28 16.42 1.74
N GLU A 131 -15.43 17.18 2.82
CA GLU A 131 -16.75 17.66 3.26
C GLU A 131 -17.27 18.69 2.25
N ASN A 132 -18.57 18.62 1.92
CA ASN A 132 -19.25 19.55 1.01
C ASN A 132 -19.49 20.91 1.65
#